data_AF-A0A4D9D5Q6-F1
#
_entry.id   AF-A0A4D9D5Q6-F1
#
_cell.length_a   1.000
_cell.length_b   1.000
_cell.length_c   1.000
_cell.angle_alpha   90.00
_cell.angle_beta   90.00
_cell.angle_gamma   90.00
#
_symmetry.space_group_name_H-M   'P 1'
#
loop_
_entity.id
_entity.type
_entity.pdbx_description
1 polymer ?
#
loop_
_entity_poly.entity_id
_entity_poly.type
_entity_poly.pdbx_seq_one_letter_code
_entity_poly.pdbx_strand_id
1 'polypeptide(L)'
;MPERKAVVPFCFLSASLAFSSALSPLASAVRAFFVSPAPTASSSPSVIVSSVPSDSRVCMSAAFPVASSPLTPASSTAPSTNQGSRRLKILCLHGYLQSASIFRGKLGSLRKGLKSKADFVFLDAPFLAQARPSEELLNAVGGLKEGGREKGKEGRREDQEVPEEEPGRGNGGGGDGDEVPRGRSWWQWTDQTPEGSLQPRPSKALHYTGVAETTIPFLKQALAEHAPDGLLAFSQGATAAAILLAALQRDEREGKGQKEGVSLPKFAILVGGFFPRDEAVGQGVREGAPRLPTMFVGGAADQLVPLTRTRELMACWAEAEEGWITLHEHGGGHFVPTWKGEFKDDVVRFVDRFTSGEGIKGR
;
A
#
# COMPACT_ATOMS: atom_id res chain seq x y z
N MET A 1 -28.97 -17.73 57.54
CA MET A 1 -29.93 -18.85 57.39
C MET A 1 -31.32 -18.24 57.32
N PRO A 2 -32.27 -18.71 56.51
CA PRO A 2 -32.50 -20.07 55.97
C PRO A 2 -32.47 -20.07 54.42
N GLU A 3 -32.75 -21.10 53.62
CA GLU A 3 -32.87 -22.55 53.72
C GLU A 3 -32.69 -23.10 52.29
N ARG A 4 -32.16 -24.32 52.19
CA ARG A 4 -31.87 -25.01 50.94
C ARG A 4 -33.15 -25.67 50.38
N LYS A 5 -33.32 -25.69 49.07
CA LYS A 5 -34.18 -26.67 48.38
C LYS A 5 -33.31 -27.63 47.55
N ALA A 6 -33.34 -28.92 47.90
CA ALA A 6 -32.93 -30.07 47.08
C ALA A 6 -33.96 -30.25 45.94
N VAL A 7 -33.62 -30.56 44.67
CA VAL A 7 -33.02 -31.75 44.04
C VAL A 7 -33.76 -33.06 44.27
N VAL A 8 -34.49 -33.52 43.25
CA VAL A 8 -34.55 -34.92 42.75
C VAL A 8 -35.06 -34.93 41.28
N PRO A 9 -34.85 -36.00 40.48
CA PRO A 9 -34.34 -35.89 39.11
C PRO A 9 -35.34 -36.38 38.05
N PHE A 10 -35.08 -36.08 36.78
CA PHE A 10 -35.75 -36.75 35.66
C PHE A 10 -34.69 -37.28 34.70
N CYS A 11 -34.75 -38.58 34.42
CA CYS A 11 -33.81 -39.29 33.59
C CYS A 11 -34.59 -40.25 32.67
N PHE A 12 -34.05 -40.42 31.46
CA PHE A 12 -34.33 -41.40 30.42
C PHE A 12 -35.60 -41.23 29.56
N LEU A 13 -35.37 -40.88 28.28
CA LEU A 13 -35.48 -41.86 27.20
C LEU A 13 -34.59 -41.44 26.01
N SER A 14 -33.67 -42.33 25.64
CA SER A 14 -32.78 -42.28 24.48
C SER A 14 -33.41 -43.09 23.35
N ALA A 15 -33.33 -42.60 22.11
CA ALA A 15 -33.56 -43.40 20.92
C ALA A 15 -32.46 -43.10 19.89
N SER A 16 -31.43 -43.95 19.92
CA SER A 16 -30.52 -44.21 18.81
C SER A 16 -31.24 -44.97 17.70
N LEU A 17 -31.02 -44.57 16.44
CA LEU A 17 -31.10 -45.48 15.31
C LEU A 17 -29.78 -45.41 14.54
N ALA A 18 -29.07 -46.53 14.60
CA ALA A 18 -27.88 -46.84 13.84
C ALA A 18 -28.26 -47.30 12.43
N PHE A 19 -27.44 -46.99 11.44
CA PHE A 19 -27.30 -47.81 10.26
C PHE A 19 -25.80 -47.98 9.98
N SER A 20 -25.33 -49.22 10.07
CA SER A 20 -23.92 -49.59 9.94
C SER A 20 -23.67 -50.36 8.65
N SER A 21 -22.58 -49.96 7.99
CA SER A 21 -21.57 -50.76 7.29
C SER A 21 -21.95 -51.71 6.14
N ALA A 22 -21.33 -51.46 4.99
CA ALA A 22 -20.50 -52.47 4.31
C ALA A 22 -19.31 -51.79 3.61
N LEU A 23 -18.15 -52.45 3.64
CA LEU A 23 -16.79 -51.98 3.36
C LEU A 23 -16.30 -52.24 1.93
N SER A 24 -15.49 -51.28 1.43
CA SER A 24 -14.24 -51.40 0.65
C SER A 24 -14.21 -52.11 -0.73
N PRO A 25 -13.06 -52.15 -1.44
CA PRO A 25 -12.65 -51.10 -2.39
C PRO A 25 -12.31 -51.67 -3.78
N LEU A 26 -12.24 -50.83 -4.83
CA LEU A 26 -11.53 -51.24 -6.05
C LEU A 26 -10.83 -50.05 -6.73
N ALA A 27 -9.53 -49.95 -6.47
CA ALA A 27 -8.58 -49.41 -7.43
C ALA A 27 -8.45 -50.42 -8.58
N SER A 28 -8.51 -49.96 -9.82
CA SER A 28 -7.84 -50.66 -10.91
C SER A 28 -7.44 -49.69 -12.00
N ALA A 29 -6.21 -49.92 -12.46
CA ALA A 29 -5.51 -49.18 -13.47
C ALA A 29 -6.13 -49.38 -14.86
N VAL A 30 -6.03 -48.37 -15.72
CA VAL A 30 -5.97 -48.57 -17.16
C VAL A 30 -4.72 -47.86 -17.67
N ARG A 31 -3.70 -48.68 -17.92
CA ARG A 31 -2.50 -48.34 -18.69
C ARG A 31 -2.32 -49.46 -19.71
N ALA A 32 -2.62 -49.18 -20.98
CA ALA A 32 -2.28 -49.97 -22.17
C ALA A 32 -2.98 -49.33 -23.38
N PHE A 33 -2.47 -49.28 -24.61
CA PHE A 33 -1.15 -49.47 -25.21
C PHE A 33 -1.25 -48.81 -26.61
N PHE A 34 -0.10 -48.44 -27.16
CA PHE A 34 0.20 -47.96 -28.52
C PHE A 34 -0.74 -48.39 -29.66
N VAL A 35 -0.97 -47.49 -30.64
CA VAL A 35 -0.61 -47.69 -32.08
C VAL A 35 -0.49 -46.31 -32.77
N SER A 36 0.63 -46.11 -33.46
CA SER A 36 0.92 -45.01 -34.39
C SER A 36 0.37 -45.34 -35.79
N PRO A 37 0.17 -44.34 -36.67
CA PRO A 37 0.95 -44.41 -37.91
C PRO A 37 1.54 -43.06 -38.36
N ALA A 38 2.74 -43.15 -38.94
CA ALA A 38 3.38 -42.11 -39.74
C ALA A 38 2.61 -41.88 -41.08
N PRO A 39 2.87 -40.77 -41.81
CA PRO A 39 3.94 -40.84 -42.81
C PRO A 39 4.78 -39.55 -43.04
N THR A 40 6.08 -39.78 -43.27
CA THR A 40 7.02 -39.21 -44.27
C THR A 40 7.09 -37.69 -44.60
N ALA A 41 8.22 -37.09 -44.17
CA ALA A 41 9.34 -36.55 -44.97
C ALA A 41 9.35 -35.17 -45.69
N SER A 42 10.55 -34.57 -45.58
CA SER A 42 11.17 -33.43 -46.31
C SER A 42 10.83 -32.02 -45.79
N SER A 43 11.75 -31.06 -45.60
CA SER A 43 13.19 -30.93 -45.87
C SER A 43 13.76 -29.78 -45.01
N SER A 44 15.02 -29.88 -44.59
CA SER A 44 15.79 -28.81 -43.91
C SER A 44 16.78 -28.17 -44.88
N PRO A 45 17.33 -26.99 -44.52
CA PRO A 45 18.75 -26.75 -44.77
C PRO A 45 19.53 -26.36 -43.50
N SER A 46 20.80 -26.75 -43.54
CA SER A 46 21.81 -26.82 -42.49
C SER A 46 22.47 -25.47 -42.17
N VAL A 47 22.95 -25.31 -40.93
CA VAL A 47 24.11 -24.43 -40.63
C VAL A 47 25.09 -25.18 -39.73
N ILE A 48 26.34 -25.15 -40.17
CA ILE A 48 27.51 -25.87 -39.68
C ILE A 48 28.09 -25.17 -38.44
N VAL A 49 28.35 -25.93 -37.37
CA VAL A 49 29.24 -25.53 -36.27
C VAL A 49 30.52 -26.36 -36.39
N SER A 50 31.65 -25.68 -36.48
CA SER A 50 32.99 -26.28 -36.42
C SER A 50 33.67 -25.87 -35.13
N SER A 51 34.36 -26.82 -34.53
CA SER A 51 34.86 -26.88 -33.18
C SER A 51 36.40 -26.96 -33.16
N VAL A 52 37.06 -26.07 -32.37
CA VAL A 52 38.35 -26.21 -31.62
C VAL A 52 39.63 -26.67 -32.40
N PRO A 53 40.92 -26.57 -31.91
CA PRO A 53 41.37 -26.59 -30.50
C PRO A 53 42.70 -25.85 -30.07
N SER A 54 42.94 -25.87 -28.75
CA SER A 54 44.20 -26.16 -27.98
C SER A 54 45.46 -25.25 -27.84
N ASP A 55 45.94 -25.23 -26.57
CA ASP A 55 47.33 -25.25 -26.02
C ASP A 55 48.24 -24.01 -26.13
N SER A 56 49.19 -23.69 -25.24
CA SER A 56 49.60 -24.11 -23.88
C SER A 56 50.71 -23.15 -23.35
N ARG A 57 50.84 -23.02 -22.02
CA ARG A 57 51.96 -22.64 -21.11
C ARG A 57 53.19 -21.84 -21.61
N VAL A 58 53.70 -20.90 -20.80
CA VAL A 58 55.08 -20.83 -20.21
C VAL A 58 55.18 -19.75 -19.12
N CYS A 59 55.94 -20.07 -18.05
CA CYS A 59 56.31 -19.25 -16.89
C CYS A 59 57.52 -18.30 -17.15
N MET A 60 57.70 -17.21 -16.39
CA MET A 60 58.94 -16.86 -15.67
C MET A 60 58.87 -15.51 -14.90
N SER A 61 59.13 -15.61 -13.60
CA SER A 61 59.83 -14.74 -12.65
C SER A 61 60.14 -13.26 -12.95
N ALA A 62 59.84 -12.38 -11.97
CA ALA A 62 60.79 -11.37 -11.47
C ALA A 62 60.46 -11.03 -10.00
N ALA A 63 61.50 -10.85 -9.20
CA ALA A 63 61.48 -10.76 -7.74
C ALA A 63 61.84 -9.36 -7.21
N PHE A 64 61.55 -9.17 -5.91
CA PHE A 64 62.08 -8.20 -4.91
C PHE A 64 61.41 -6.81 -4.78
N PRO A 65 61.49 -6.15 -3.58
CA PRO A 65 61.80 -6.64 -2.23
C PRO A 65 60.75 -6.27 -1.15
N VAL A 66 60.84 -6.98 -0.03
CA VAL A 66 60.20 -6.70 1.26
C VAL A 66 60.84 -5.46 1.90
N ALA A 67 60.02 -4.51 2.32
CA ALA A 67 60.39 -3.47 3.28
C ALA A 67 59.42 -3.50 4.46
N SER A 68 59.95 -3.97 5.59
CA SER A 68 59.31 -3.96 6.90
C SER A 68 59.36 -2.55 7.48
N SER A 69 58.22 -2.03 7.95
CA SER A 69 58.19 -0.89 8.87
C SER A 69 57.06 -1.09 9.89
N PRO A 70 57.34 -0.97 11.20
CA PRO A 70 56.35 -1.17 12.24
C PRO A 70 55.45 0.07 12.36
N LEU A 71 54.14 -0.11 12.16
CA LEU A 71 53.14 0.89 12.51
C LEU A 71 52.80 0.77 13.99
N THR A 72 53.09 1.83 14.72
CA THR A 72 52.56 2.13 16.06
C THR A 72 51.03 2.23 16.02
N PRO A 73 50.30 1.77 17.06
CA PRO A 73 48.88 2.04 17.16
C PRO A 73 48.67 3.49 17.61
N ALA A 74 48.39 4.37 16.65
CA ALA A 74 47.83 5.68 16.95
C ALA A 74 46.40 5.49 17.47
N SER A 75 46.19 5.84 18.74
CA SER A 75 44.88 6.08 19.33
C SER A 75 44.19 7.18 18.54
N SER A 76 43.32 6.82 17.60
CA SER A 76 42.39 7.76 16.99
C SER A 76 41.04 7.61 17.68
N THR A 77 40.79 8.50 18.64
CA THR A 77 39.45 8.84 19.10
C THR A 77 38.60 9.22 17.88
N ALA A 78 37.74 8.31 17.45
CA ALA A 78 36.72 8.62 16.45
C ALA A 78 35.77 9.68 17.02
N PRO A 79 35.40 10.72 16.25
CA PRO A 79 34.43 11.70 16.71
C PRO A 79 33.07 10.99 16.85
N SER A 80 32.52 10.97 18.06
CA SER A 80 31.18 10.51 18.33
C SER A 80 30.21 11.40 17.57
N THR A 81 29.77 10.95 16.39
CA THR A 81 28.65 11.59 15.70
C THR A 81 27.43 11.40 16.59
N ASN A 82 26.84 12.52 17.01
CA ASN A 82 25.63 12.56 17.78
C ASN A 82 24.49 12.09 16.85
N GLN A 83 24.30 10.77 16.78
CA GLN A 83 23.29 10.10 15.96
C GLN A 83 21.90 10.34 16.58
N GLY A 84 21.42 11.58 16.51
CA GLY A 84 20.00 11.84 16.68
C GLY A 84 19.23 11.01 15.64
N SER A 85 18.29 10.18 16.10
CA SER A 85 17.39 9.42 15.21
C SER A 85 16.82 10.33 14.13
N ARG A 86 17.17 10.08 12.86
CA ARG A 86 16.65 10.87 11.75
C ARG A 86 15.14 10.64 11.63
N ARG A 87 14.39 11.70 11.33
CA ARG A 87 12.95 11.61 11.09
C ARG A 87 12.69 10.80 9.82
N LEU A 88 11.72 9.91 9.87
CA LEU A 88 11.26 9.12 8.73
C LEU A 88 10.59 10.03 7.71
N LYS A 89 10.76 9.76 6.42
CA LYS A 89 9.96 10.43 5.39
C LYS A 89 8.84 9.50 4.93
N ILE A 90 7.59 9.95 5.04
CA ILE A 90 6.41 9.16 4.69
C ILE A 90 5.70 9.80 3.50
N LEU A 91 5.59 9.06 2.40
CA LEU A 91 4.84 9.47 1.21
C LEU A 91 3.36 9.10 1.37
N CYS A 92 2.48 10.08 1.15
CA CYS A 92 1.06 10.00 1.46
C CYS A 92 0.20 9.98 0.21
N LEU A 93 -0.61 8.93 0.06
CA LEU A 93 -1.51 8.73 -1.10
C LEU A 93 -2.98 8.82 -0.68
N HIS A 94 -3.70 9.82 -1.21
CA HIS A 94 -5.09 10.09 -0.85
C HIS A 94 -6.10 9.10 -1.47
N GLY A 95 -7.36 9.11 -1.02
CA GLY A 95 -8.43 8.28 -1.60
C GLY A 95 -9.07 8.88 -2.86
N TYR A 96 -9.99 8.14 -3.49
CA TYR A 96 -10.78 8.64 -4.63
C TYR A 96 -11.57 9.91 -4.26
N LEU A 97 -11.70 10.86 -5.20
CA LEU A 97 -12.34 12.17 -5.01
C LEU A 97 -11.70 13.06 -3.95
N GLN A 98 -10.45 12.79 -3.57
CA GLN A 98 -9.68 13.63 -2.67
C GLN A 98 -8.52 14.29 -3.41
N SER A 99 -7.73 15.05 -2.67
CA SER A 99 -6.47 15.67 -3.11
C SER A 99 -5.42 15.55 -2.00
N ALA A 100 -4.18 15.89 -2.33
CA ALA A 100 -3.08 16.01 -1.37
C ALA A 100 -3.45 16.93 -0.21
N SER A 101 -4.06 18.08 -0.51
CA SER A 101 -4.48 19.07 0.49
C SER A 101 -5.54 18.52 1.45
N ILE A 102 -6.60 17.91 0.91
CA ILE A 102 -7.67 17.29 1.70
C ILE A 102 -7.09 16.20 2.60
N PHE A 103 -6.25 15.31 2.06
CA PHE A 103 -5.68 14.22 2.85
C PHE A 103 -4.72 14.73 3.94
N ARG A 104 -3.93 15.77 3.66
CA ARG A 104 -3.09 16.46 4.64
C ARG A 104 -3.89 17.05 5.79
N GLY A 105 -5.08 17.58 5.50
CA GLY A 105 -6.04 18.05 6.50
C GLY A 105 -6.54 16.91 7.39
N LYS A 106 -6.97 15.78 6.79
CA LYS A 106 -7.52 14.62 7.52
C LYS A 106 -6.53 14.02 8.49
N LEU A 107 -5.26 13.98 8.07
CA LEU A 107 -4.18 13.46 8.90
C LEU A 107 -3.67 14.47 9.93
N GLY A 108 -4.30 15.63 10.11
CA GLY A 108 -3.79 16.72 10.96
C GLY A 108 -3.38 16.28 12.37
N SER A 109 -4.21 15.47 13.05
CA SER A 109 -3.88 14.96 14.39
C SER A 109 -2.74 13.94 14.36
N LEU A 110 -2.73 13.04 13.37
CA LEU A 110 -1.70 12.02 13.21
C LEU A 110 -0.33 12.66 12.91
N ARG A 111 -0.30 13.65 12.00
CA ARG A 111 0.90 14.43 11.68
C ARG A 111 1.44 15.17 12.90
N LYS A 112 0.57 15.80 13.68
CA LYS A 112 0.97 16.48 14.93
C LYS A 112 1.52 15.46 15.95
N GLY A 113 0.91 14.28 16.04
CA GLY A 113 1.35 13.19 16.92
C GLY A 113 2.70 12.59 16.56
N LEU A 114 2.98 12.44 15.28
CA LEU A 114 4.24 11.89 14.76
C LEU A 114 5.29 12.96 14.44
N LYS A 115 5.09 14.22 14.84
CA LYS A 115 5.98 15.34 14.50
C LYS A 115 7.46 15.11 14.88
N SER A 116 7.74 14.39 15.97
CA SER A 116 9.12 14.10 16.38
C SER A 116 9.74 12.92 15.63
N LYS A 117 8.94 12.12 14.91
CA LYS A 117 9.34 10.85 14.32
C LYS A 117 9.33 10.86 12.79
N ALA A 118 8.43 11.62 12.17
CA ALA A 118 8.25 11.59 10.72
C ALA A 118 7.90 12.94 10.11
N ASP A 119 8.34 13.14 8.87
CA ASP A 119 7.89 14.14 7.91
C ASP A 119 6.99 13.49 6.85
N PHE A 120 6.04 14.26 6.32
CA PHE A 120 5.01 13.74 5.41
C PHE A 120 5.02 14.51 4.09
N VAL A 121 5.08 13.77 2.98
CA VAL A 121 4.98 14.29 1.61
C VAL A 121 3.65 13.85 1.03
N PHE A 122 2.84 14.76 0.53
CA PHE A 122 1.51 14.47 0.01
C PHE A 122 1.50 14.60 -1.51
N LEU A 123 1.02 13.57 -2.21
CA LEU A 123 0.91 13.58 -3.66
C LEU A 123 -0.54 13.75 -4.10
N ASP A 124 -0.70 14.44 -5.21
CA ASP A 124 -1.95 14.50 -5.95
C ASP A 124 -1.96 13.42 -7.04
N ALA A 125 -2.98 12.56 -7.02
CA ALA A 125 -3.11 11.45 -7.95
C ALA A 125 -3.28 11.96 -9.40
N PRO A 126 -2.69 11.32 -10.43
CA PRO A 126 -2.50 11.93 -11.75
C PRO A 126 -3.78 12.16 -12.55
N PHE A 127 -4.90 11.52 -12.19
CA PHE A 127 -6.15 11.63 -12.92
C PHE A 127 -7.17 12.52 -12.21
N LEU A 128 -7.98 13.23 -13.00
CA LEU A 128 -9.24 13.78 -12.50
C LEU A 128 -10.24 12.65 -12.28
N ALA A 129 -11.00 12.72 -11.19
CA ALA A 129 -12.08 11.78 -10.92
C ALA A 129 -13.24 11.99 -11.91
N GLN A 130 -13.78 10.86 -12.40
CA GLN A 130 -14.90 10.84 -13.36
C GLN A 130 -16.17 11.42 -12.73
N ALA A 131 -16.45 11.06 -11.48
CA ALA A 131 -17.58 11.56 -10.73
C ALA A 131 -17.39 13.03 -10.38
N ARG A 132 -18.47 13.83 -10.52
CA ARG A 132 -18.54 15.12 -9.84
C ARG A 132 -18.84 14.87 -8.36
N PRO A 133 -18.13 15.55 -7.44
CA PRO A 133 -18.37 15.37 -6.01
C PRO A 133 -19.76 15.92 -5.63
N SER A 134 -20.65 15.05 -5.13
CA SER A 134 -21.82 15.47 -4.35
C SER A 134 -21.47 15.43 -2.85
N GLU A 135 -22.17 16.19 -2.01
CA GLU A 135 -21.94 16.14 -0.55
C GLU A 135 -22.09 14.72 0.01
N GLU A 136 -23.10 13.97 -0.46
CA GLU A 136 -23.32 12.59 -0.06
C GLU A 136 -22.13 11.70 -0.41
N LEU A 137 -21.60 11.82 -1.63
CA LEU A 137 -20.46 11.04 -2.09
C LEU A 137 -19.18 11.44 -1.35
N LEU A 138 -18.97 12.73 -1.10
CA LEU A 138 -17.85 13.23 -0.30
C LEU A 138 -17.89 12.69 1.13
N ASN A 139 -19.07 12.71 1.77
CA ASN A 139 -19.24 12.14 3.11
C ASN A 139 -19.00 10.63 3.12
N ALA A 140 -19.46 9.92 2.08
CA ALA A 140 -19.25 8.48 1.95
C ALA A 140 -17.76 8.14 1.83
N VAL A 141 -17.00 8.82 0.96
CA VAL A 141 -15.55 8.58 0.75
C VAL A 141 -14.65 9.18 1.84
N GLY A 142 -15.24 9.49 3.00
CA GLY A 142 -14.57 9.99 4.20
C GLY A 142 -14.09 11.43 4.11
N GLY A 143 -14.66 12.25 3.23
CA GLY A 143 -14.36 13.67 2.93
C GLY A 143 -14.21 14.59 4.15
N LEU A 144 -13.41 15.64 4.00
CA LEU A 144 -13.48 16.81 4.89
C LEU A 144 -14.57 17.73 4.36
N LYS A 145 -15.39 18.31 5.24
CA LYS A 145 -16.11 19.53 4.90
C LYS A 145 -15.07 20.62 4.64
N GLU A 146 -14.96 21.14 3.43
CA GLU A 146 -14.31 22.44 3.22
C GLU A 146 -15.13 23.48 3.97
N GLY A 147 -14.52 24.18 4.93
CA GLY A 147 -15.24 25.15 5.77
C GLY A 147 -14.83 25.23 7.24
N GLY A 148 -13.81 24.48 7.68
CA GLY A 148 -13.18 24.70 8.98
C GLY A 148 -12.27 25.93 8.99
N ARG A 149 -12.82 27.13 8.78
CA ARG A 149 -12.10 28.38 9.07
C ARG A 149 -11.74 28.35 10.55
N GLU A 150 -10.45 28.25 10.87
CA GLU A 150 -9.97 28.52 12.21
C GLU A 150 -10.54 29.88 12.64
N LYS A 151 -11.41 29.89 13.65
CA LYS A 151 -11.75 31.14 14.35
C LYS A 151 -10.46 31.61 15.00
N GLY A 152 -9.72 32.46 14.30
CA GLY A 152 -8.67 33.26 14.88
C GLY A 152 -9.24 33.99 16.08
N LYS A 153 -8.60 33.82 17.23
CA LYS A 153 -8.83 34.66 18.41
C LYS A 153 -8.52 36.10 18.00
N GLU A 154 -9.56 36.89 17.80
CA GLU A 154 -9.42 38.32 17.59
C GLU A 154 -9.14 38.96 18.96
N GLY A 155 -7.86 39.27 19.17
CA GLY A 155 -7.40 40.08 20.28
C GLY A 155 -7.70 41.54 20.00
N ARG A 156 -8.58 42.10 20.81
CA ARG A 156 -8.80 43.53 21.08
C ARG A 156 -7.49 44.34 21.01
N ARG A 157 -7.41 45.34 20.11
CA ARG A 157 -6.70 46.63 20.27
C ARG A 157 -7.35 47.71 19.40
N GLU A 158 -7.28 48.92 19.92
CA GLU A 158 -8.07 50.12 19.66
C GLU A 158 -7.72 50.87 18.37
N ASP A 159 -8.74 51.54 17.82
CA ASP A 159 -8.80 52.87 17.18
C ASP A 159 -7.55 53.47 16.52
N GLN A 160 -7.61 53.68 15.18
CA GLN A 160 -7.27 54.97 14.55
C GLN A 160 -7.62 55.03 13.05
N GLU A 161 -8.58 55.93 12.76
CA GLU A 161 -8.75 56.88 11.64
C GLU A 161 -8.52 56.52 10.15
N VAL A 162 -9.52 56.95 9.36
CA VAL A 162 -9.69 56.91 7.89
C VAL A 162 -9.22 58.25 7.28
N PRO A 163 -8.81 58.31 5.99
CA PRO A 163 -9.66 59.05 5.02
C PRO A 163 -9.79 58.45 3.59
N GLU A 164 -11.05 58.44 3.11
CA GLU A 164 -11.63 58.86 1.79
C GLU A 164 -10.83 58.65 0.47
N GLU A 165 -11.31 57.81 -0.50
CA GLU A 165 -12.18 58.08 -1.69
C GLU A 165 -11.47 58.81 -2.86
N GLU A 166 -11.50 58.50 -4.18
CA GLU A 166 -12.34 57.80 -5.20
C GLU A 166 -11.50 57.74 -6.54
N PRO A 167 -11.97 57.40 -7.78
CA PRO A 167 -13.05 56.53 -8.27
C PRO A 167 -12.62 55.53 -9.39
N GLY A 168 -13.41 54.46 -9.54
CA GLY A 168 -14.03 54.07 -10.82
C GLY A 168 -13.19 53.44 -11.96
N ARG A 169 -13.25 52.10 -12.08
CA ARG A 169 -13.38 51.44 -13.40
C ARG A 169 -14.17 50.12 -13.30
N GLY A 170 -15.41 50.19 -13.77
CA GLY A 170 -16.05 49.15 -14.58
C GLY A 170 -16.34 47.80 -13.91
N ASN A 171 -17.51 47.72 -13.29
CA ASN A 171 -18.23 46.48 -13.02
C ASN A 171 -18.52 45.72 -14.33
N GLY A 172 -17.80 44.63 -14.57
CA GLY A 172 -18.13 43.61 -15.57
C GLY A 172 -18.60 42.36 -14.84
N GLY A 173 -19.90 42.31 -14.55
CA GLY A 173 -20.55 41.11 -14.05
C GLY A 173 -20.48 39.99 -15.09
N GLY A 174 -19.95 38.84 -14.67
CA GLY A 174 -20.05 37.57 -15.38
C GLY A 174 -20.05 36.49 -14.31
N GLY A 175 -21.23 35.96 -14.00
CA GLY A 175 -21.38 34.87 -13.06
C GLY A 175 -20.60 33.66 -13.54
N ASP A 176 -19.64 33.22 -12.74
CA ASP A 176 -19.11 31.87 -12.82
C ASP A 176 -19.61 31.19 -11.55
N GLY A 177 -20.60 30.30 -11.71
CA GLY A 177 -21.08 29.52 -10.59
C GLY A 177 -19.92 28.74 -10.01
N ASP A 178 -19.74 28.76 -8.69
CA ASP A 178 -18.69 28.04 -7.96
C ASP A 178 -18.61 26.57 -8.43
N GLU A 179 -17.78 26.28 -9.44
CA GLU A 179 -17.57 24.91 -9.91
C GLU A 179 -16.70 24.23 -8.87
N VAL A 180 -17.33 23.43 -8.00
CA VAL A 180 -16.64 22.62 -6.99
C VAL A 180 -15.52 21.83 -7.70
N PRO A 181 -14.24 22.06 -7.34
CA PRO A 181 -13.13 21.42 -8.03
C PRO A 181 -13.28 19.90 -8.02
N ARG A 182 -13.15 19.27 -9.19
CA ARG A 182 -13.20 17.81 -9.30
C ARG A 182 -12.06 17.20 -8.48
N GLY A 183 -12.38 16.22 -7.64
CA GLY A 183 -11.37 15.45 -6.90
C GLY A 183 -10.48 14.62 -7.84
N ARG A 184 -9.46 13.97 -7.29
CA ARG A 184 -8.49 13.17 -8.06
C ARG A 184 -8.68 11.67 -7.90
N SER A 185 -8.08 10.92 -8.81
CA SER A 185 -8.12 9.46 -8.89
C SER A 185 -6.75 8.90 -9.24
N TRP A 186 -6.41 7.72 -8.70
CA TRP A 186 -5.17 7.03 -9.02
C TRP A 186 -5.22 6.26 -10.32
N TRP A 187 -6.40 5.93 -10.81
CA TRP A 187 -6.65 5.33 -12.13
C TRP A 187 -8.04 5.73 -12.61
N GLN A 188 -8.29 5.60 -13.90
CA GLN A 188 -9.64 5.63 -14.43
C GLN A 188 -10.25 4.24 -14.34
N TRP A 189 -11.58 4.16 -14.19
CA TRP A 189 -12.24 2.86 -14.03
C TRP A 189 -13.60 2.86 -14.73
N THR A 190 -14.11 1.66 -15.03
CA THR A 190 -15.49 1.48 -15.48
C THR A 190 -16.15 0.35 -14.70
N ASP A 191 -17.35 0.63 -14.21
CA ASP A 191 -18.21 -0.38 -13.61
C ASP A 191 -18.95 -1.13 -14.74
N GLN A 192 -19.12 -2.45 -14.59
CA GLN A 192 -20.13 -3.19 -15.37
C GLN A 192 -21.52 -3.08 -14.75
N THR A 193 -21.72 -2.22 -13.74
CA THR A 193 -23.02 -2.13 -13.10
C THR A 193 -24.01 -1.44 -14.05
N PRO A 194 -25.25 -1.97 -14.17
CA PRO A 194 -26.28 -1.36 -14.98
C PRO A 194 -26.48 0.10 -14.63
N GLU A 195 -26.75 0.90 -15.66
CA GLU A 195 -27.13 2.30 -15.55
C GLU A 195 -28.27 2.45 -14.53
N GLY A 196 -28.09 3.30 -13.52
CA GLY A 196 -29.06 3.50 -12.42
C GLY A 196 -28.75 2.81 -11.09
N SER A 197 -27.65 2.06 -10.97
CA SER A 197 -27.16 1.54 -9.69
C SER A 197 -26.48 2.62 -8.82
N LEU A 198 -26.73 2.57 -7.50
CA LEU A 198 -26.31 3.61 -6.55
C LEU A 198 -24.78 3.78 -6.43
N GLN A 199 -24.35 5.02 -6.68
CA GLN A 199 -23.06 5.64 -6.34
C GLN A 199 -21.81 5.00 -7.02
N PRO A 200 -21.00 5.77 -7.76
CA PRO A 200 -19.80 5.27 -8.42
C PRO A 200 -18.78 4.73 -7.41
N ARG A 201 -18.34 3.46 -7.54
CA ARG A 201 -17.44 2.80 -6.57
C ARG A 201 -16.21 2.18 -7.25
N PRO A 202 -15.06 2.87 -7.24
CA PRO A 202 -13.82 2.30 -7.79
C PRO A 202 -13.43 0.95 -7.15
N SER A 203 -13.86 0.67 -5.92
CA SER A 203 -13.60 -0.60 -5.23
C SER A 203 -14.36 -1.80 -5.78
N LYS A 204 -15.40 -1.57 -6.60
CA LYS A 204 -16.23 -2.60 -7.23
C LYS A 204 -16.00 -2.73 -8.73
N ALA A 205 -15.37 -1.73 -9.35
CA ALA A 205 -15.08 -1.69 -10.77
C ALA A 205 -14.24 -2.87 -11.26
N LEU A 206 -14.53 -3.32 -12.48
CA LEU A 206 -13.94 -4.51 -13.07
C LEU A 206 -12.86 -4.20 -14.12
N HIS A 207 -12.79 -2.94 -14.58
CA HIS A 207 -11.82 -2.52 -15.58
C HIS A 207 -11.16 -1.23 -15.13
N TYR A 208 -9.83 -1.22 -15.07
CA TYR A 208 -9.01 -0.07 -14.74
C TYR A 208 -8.20 0.38 -15.95
N THR A 209 -7.98 1.68 -16.08
CA THR A 209 -7.21 2.31 -17.15
C THR A 209 -6.23 3.30 -16.54
N GLY A 210 -5.01 3.40 -17.09
CA GLY A 210 -3.98 4.30 -16.58
C GLY A 210 -3.03 3.67 -15.56
N VAL A 211 -3.30 2.45 -15.07
CA VAL A 211 -2.53 1.86 -13.96
C VAL A 211 -1.08 1.58 -14.35
N ALA A 212 -0.86 0.89 -15.46
CA ALA A 212 0.47 0.43 -15.87
C ALA A 212 1.29 1.55 -16.54
N GLU A 213 0.63 2.35 -17.36
CA GLU A 213 1.20 3.36 -18.24
C GLU A 213 1.36 4.72 -17.56
N THR A 214 0.60 5.01 -16.49
CA THR A 214 0.66 6.31 -15.80
C THR A 214 0.89 6.16 -14.31
N THR A 215 0.04 5.43 -13.59
CA THR A 215 0.05 5.40 -12.12
C THR A 215 1.34 4.81 -11.56
N ILE A 216 1.77 3.64 -12.06
CA ILE A 216 3.01 3.00 -11.62
C ILE A 216 4.23 3.88 -11.94
N PRO A 217 4.45 4.35 -13.19
CA PRO A 217 5.55 5.26 -13.52
C PRO A 217 5.55 6.54 -12.67
N PHE A 218 4.40 7.18 -12.49
CA PHE A 218 4.26 8.38 -11.66
C PHE A 218 4.68 8.13 -10.21
N LEU A 219 4.23 7.03 -9.62
CA LEU A 219 4.60 6.68 -8.24
C LEU A 219 6.08 6.28 -8.12
N LYS A 220 6.63 5.56 -9.10
CA LYS A 220 8.08 5.25 -9.15
C LYS A 220 8.91 6.53 -9.23
N GLN A 221 8.51 7.50 -10.05
CA GLN A 221 9.17 8.81 -10.11
C GLN A 221 9.12 9.52 -8.75
N ALA A 222 7.97 9.51 -8.07
CA ALA A 222 7.86 10.10 -6.74
C ALA A 222 8.71 9.38 -5.68
N LEU A 223 8.89 8.05 -5.78
CA LEU A 223 9.84 7.32 -4.94
C LEU A 223 11.29 7.73 -5.22
N ALA A 224 11.68 7.91 -6.49
CA ALA A 224 13.00 8.38 -6.88
C ALA A 224 13.27 9.80 -6.38
N GLU A 225 12.30 10.71 -6.53
CA GLU A 225 12.43 12.12 -6.15
C GLU A 225 12.48 12.30 -4.64
N HIS A 226 11.61 11.62 -3.90
CA HIS A 226 11.47 11.86 -2.47
C HIS A 226 12.23 10.86 -1.61
N ALA A 227 12.59 9.68 -2.12
CA ALA A 227 13.23 8.59 -1.37
C ALA A 227 12.56 8.35 0.01
N PRO A 228 11.24 8.09 0.06
CA PRO A 228 10.54 7.92 1.33
C PRO A 228 10.96 6.63 2.04
N ASP A 229 10.98 6.67 3.37
CA ASP A 229 11.15 5.48 4.20
C ASP A 229 9.90 4.62 4.25
N GLY A 230 8.71 5.22 4.11
CA GLY A 230 7.45 4.49 4.20
C GLY A 230 6.32 5.13 3.41
N LEU A 231 5.26 4.35 3.21
CA LEU A 231 4.00 4.82 2.61
C LEU A 231 2.91 4.92 3.67
N LEU A 232 2.04 5.92 3.54
CA LEU A 232 0.78 6.00 4.27
C LEU A 232 -0.34 6.36 3.30
N ALA A 233 -1.27 5.45 3.10
CA ALA A 233 -2.20 5.55 1.98
C ALA A 233 -3.63 5.21 2.40
N PHE A 234 -4.61 5.85 1.76
CA PHE A 234 -6.04 5.69 2.09
C PHE A 234 -6.87 5.24 0.88
N SER A 235 -7.76 4.27 1.09
CA SER A 235 -8.77 3.84 0.11
C SER A 235 -8.16 3.49 -1.25
N GLN A 236 -8.57 4.16 -2.32
CA GLN A 236 -7.97 4.00 -3.65
C GLN A 236 -6.44 4.20 -3.64
N GLY A 237 -5.92 5.14 -2.84
CA GLY A 237 -4.48 5.34 -2.66
C GLY A 237 -3.81 4.17 -1.94
N ALA A 238 -4.49 3.52 -0.99
CA ALA A 238 -3.96 2.33 -0.32
C ALA A 238 -3.81 1.16 -1.30
N THR A 239 -4.79 0.99 -2.18
CA THR A 239 -4.70 0.01 -3.28
C THR A 239 -3.65 0.41 -4.32
N ALA A 240 -3.50 1.71 -4.65
CA ALA A 240 -2.42 2.19 -5.53
C ALA A 240 -1.04 1.88 -4.95
N ALA A 241 -0.85 2.09 -3.63
CA ALA A 241 0.37 1.69 -2.93
C ALA A 241 0.60 0.18 -3.04
N ALA A 242 -0.41 -0.65 -2.82
CA ALA A 242 -0.26 -2.11 -2.96
C ALA A 242 0.13 -2.54 -4.39
N ILE A 243 -0.46 -1.93 -5.42
CA ILE A 243 -0.10 -2.15 -6.83
C ILE A 243 1.37 -1.78 -7.08
N LEU A 244 1.80 -0.61 -6.59
CA LEU A 244 3.20 -0.16 -6.70
C LEU A 244 4.15 -1.14 -6.01
N LEU A 245 3.86 -1.53 -4.76
CA LEU A 245 4.70 -2.43 -3.98
C LEU A 245 4.83 -3.80 -4.67
N ALA A 246 3.75 -4.32 -5.24
CA ALA A 246 3.79 -5.56 -6.01
C ALA A 246 4.60 -5.41 -7.31
N ALA A 247 4.51 -4.27 -8.00
CA ALA A 247 5.34 -3.99 -9.18
C ALA A 247 6.84 -3.94 -8.82
N LEU A 248 7.20 -3.20 -7.76
CA LEU A 248 8.59 -3.11 -7.30
C LEU A 248 9.14 -4.46 -6.84
N GLN A 249 8.32 -5.29 -6.17
CA GLN A 249 8.74 -6.62 -5.76
C GLN A 249 9.04 -7.53 -6.96
N ARG A 250 8.26 -7.44 -8.04
CA ARG A 250 8.53 -8.16 -9.30
C ARG A 250 9.80 -7.64 -9.95
N ASP A 251 9.97 -6.32 -10.04
CA ASP A 251 11.17 -5.71 -10.59
C ASP A 251 12.44 -6.13 -9.84
N GLU A 252 12.36 -6.26 -8.51
CA GLU A 252 13.46 -6.78 -7.68
C GLU A 252 13.77 -8.24 -8.00
N ARG A 253 12.76 -9.12 -8.08
CA ARG A 253 12.93 -10.54 -8.44
C ARG A 253 13.52 -10.74 -9.84
N GLU A 254 13.17 -9.86 -10.78
CA GLU A 254 13.66 -9.88 -12.16
C GLU A 254 15.02 -9.17 -12.35
N GLY A 255 15.60 -8.59 -11.28
CA GLY A 255 16.84 -7.82 -11.37
C GLY A 255 16.70 -6.48 -12.13
N LYS A 256 15.47 -6.01 -12.34
CA LYS A 256 15.15 -4.71 -12.96
C LYS A 256 15.19 -3.55 -11.97
N GLY A 257 14.89 -3.79 -10.69
CA GLY A 257 14.84 -2.73 -9.67
C GLY A 257 16.14 -1.93 -9.53
N GLN A 258 17.30 -2.59 -9.70
CA GLN A 258 18.61 -1.93 -9.69
C GLN A 258 18.89 -1.07 -10.94
N LYS A 259 18.23 -1.35 -12.08
CA LYS A 259 18.39 -0.56 -13.31
C LYS A 259 17.62 0.75 -13.26
N GLU A 260 16.49 0.79 -12.56
CA GLU A 260 15.65 1.98 -12.43
C GLU A 260 16.00 2.84 -11.19
N GLY A 261 16.85 2.34 -10.29
CA GLY A 261 17.28 3.09 -9.10
C GLY A 261 16.19 3.31 -8.05
N VAL A 262 15.04 2.62 -8.17
CA VAL A 262 13.92 2.69 -7.23
C VAL A 262 13.81 1.37 -6.48
N SER A 263 13.73 1.43 -5.16
CA SER A 263 13.60 0.27 -4.28
C SER A 263 12.33 0.32 -3.45
N LEU A 264 11.96 -0.82 -2.86
CA LEU A 264 10.85 -0.89 -1.92
C LEU A 264 11.08 0.05 -0.71
N PRO A 265 10.06 0.80 -0.28
CA PRO A 265 10.10 1.50 0.99
C PRO A 265 10.22 0.49 2.14
N LYS A 266 10.63 0.95 3.32
CA LYS A 266 10.83 0.10 4.50
C LYS A 266 9.53 -0.44 5.07
N PHE A 267 8.44 0.31 4.90
CA PHE A 267 7.12 -0.08 5.38
C PHE A 267 5.98 0.57 4.61
N ALA A 268 4.77 0.06 4.80
CA ALA A 268 3.54 0.72 4.38
C ALA A 268 2.48 0.70 5.48
N ILE A 269 1.64 1.73 5.52
CA ILE A 269 0.41 1.79 6.31
C ILE A 269 -0.75 2.00 5.33
N LEU A 270 -1.59 0.98 5.18
CA LEU A 270 -2.64 0.90 4.18
C LEU A 270 -4.02 0.95 4.86
N VAL A 271 -4.70 2.09 4.74
CA VAL A 271 -5.97 2.35 5.43
C VAL A 271 -7.13 2.19 4.45
N GLY A 272 -8.04 1.25 4.71
CA GLY A 272 -9.23 1.02 3.88
C GLY A 272 -8.91 0.61 2.45
N GLY A 273 -7.75 -0.02 2.21
CA GLY A 273 -7.40 -0.57 0.90
C GLY A 273 -8.23 -1.81 0.54
N PHE A 274 -8.35 -2.08 -0.75
CA PHE A 274 -9.10 -3.23 -1.30
C PHE A 274 -8.30 -3.95 -2.39
N PHE A 275 -8.55 -5.25 -2.52
CA PHE A 275 -8.00 -6.03 -3.63
C PHE A 275 -8.60 -5.56 -4.97
N PRO A 276 -7.77 -5.22 -5.98
CA PRO A 276 -8.23 -4.87 -7.33
C PRO A 276 -9.10 -5.98 -7.93
N ARG A 277 -10.26 -5.64 -8.49
CA ARG A 277 -11.10 -6.63 -9.19
C ARG A 277 -10.81 -6.73 -10.67
N ASP A 278 -10.18 -5.70 -11.25
CA ASP A 278 -9.57 -5.82 -12.56
C ASP A 278 -8.61 -7.02 -12.57
N GLU A 279 -8.81 -7.92 -13.52
CA GLU A 279 -8.15 -9.22 -13.56
C GLU A 279 -6.63 -9.07 -13.71
N ALA A 280 -6.18 -8.23 -14.66
CA ALA A 280 -4.76 -8.03 -14.94
C ALA A 280 -4.07 -7.32 -13.77
N VAL A 281 -4.70 -6.29 -13.20
CA VAL A 281 -4.15 -5.56 -12.06
C VAL A 281 -4.13 -6.45 -10.81
N GLY A 282 -5.21 -7.19 -10.56
CA GLY A 282 -5.31 -8.12 -9.44
C GLY A 282 -4.31 -9.26 -9.53
N GLN A 283 -4.10 -9.83 -10.72
CA GLN A 283 -3.06 -10.83 -10.97
C GLN A 283 -1.67 -10.25 -10.69
N GLY A 284 -1.37 -9.05 -11.19
CA GLY A 284 -0.09 -8.40 -10.92
C GLY A 284 0.19 -8.15 -9.43
N VAL A 285 -0.85 -7.84 -8.64
CA VAL A 285 -0.72 -7.71 -7.18
C VAL A 285 -0.41 -9.06 -6.51
N ARG A 286 -1.11 -10.14 -6.89
CA ARG A 286 -0.87 -11.48 -6.33
C ARG A 286 0.51 -12.02 -6.68
N GLU A 287 0.90 -11.91 -7.94
CA GLU A 287 2.21 -12.38 -8.42
C GLU A 287 3.36 -11.59 -7.81
N GLY A 288 3.16 -10.29 -7.56
CA GLY A 288 4.17 -9.49 -6.91
C GLY A 288 4.42 -9.89 -5.46
N ALA A 289 3.40 -10.39 -4.75
CA ALA A 289 3.48 -10.88 -3.37
C ALA A 289 4.41 -10.02 -2.49
N PRO A 290 4.03 -8.76 -2.19
CA PRO A 290 4.97 -7.79 -1.60
C PRO A 290 5.58 -8.30 -0.29
N ARG A 291 6.90 -8.15 -0.13
CA ARG A 291 7.64 -8.58 1.07
C ARG A 291 8.20 -7.37 1.80
N LEU A 292 7.32 -6.66 2.52
CA LEU A 292 7.70 -5.59 3.44
C LEU A 292 6.72 -5.47 4.61
N PRO A 293 7.18 -5.00 5.79
CA PRO A 293 6.31 -4.67 6.91
C PRO A 293 5.15 -3.78 6.50
N THR A 294 3.93 -4.22 6.77
CA THR A 294 2.73 -3.50 6.36
C THR A 294 1.67 -3.54 7.46
N MET A 295 1.21 -2.35 7.86
CA MET A 295 0.07 -2.19 8.76
C MET A 295 -1.17 -1.93 7.93
N PHE A 296 -2.13 -2.84 7.98
CA PHE A 296 -3.47 -2.64 7.43
C PHE A 296 -4.34 -1.99 8.49
N VAL A 297 -5.25 -1.13 8.05
CA VAL A 297 -6.24 -0.48 8.92
C VAL A 297 -7.60 -0.57 8.26
N GLY A 298 -8.60 -1.05 8.98
CA GLY A 298 -9.96 -1.20 8.45
C GLY A 298 -11.06 -0.92 9.47
N GLY A 299 -12.21 -0.45 8.97
CA GLY A 299 -13.38 -0.13 9.77
C GLY A 299 -14.39 -1.28 9.78
N ALA A 300 -14.85 -1.70 10.95
CA ALA A 300 -15.87 -2.74 11.08
C ALA A 300 -17.24 -2.32 10.51
N ALA A 301 -17.52 -1.01 10.48
CA ALA A 301 -18.75 -0.45 9.91
C ALA A 301 -18.54 0.14 8.50
N ASP A 302 -17.41 -0.12 7.85
CA ASP A 302 -17.12 0.37 6.50
C ASP A 302 -17.98 -0.33 5.45
N GLN A 303 -18.83 0.43 4.76
CA GLN A 303 -19.72 -0.06 3.70
C GLN A 303 -19.19 0.23 2.28
N LEU A 304 -18.14 1.04 2.16
CA LEU A 304 -17.49 1.32 0.87
C LEU A 304 -16.40 0.30 0.58
N VAL A 305 -15.58 0.02 1.59
CA VAL A 305 -14.56 -1.02 1.57
C VAL A 305 -14.75 -1.85 2.84
N PRO A 306 -15.69 -2.82 2.82
CA PRO A 306 -15.87 -3.72 3.94
C PRO A 306 -14.55 -4.37 4.34
N LEU A 307 -14.37 -4.61 5.63
CA LEU A 307 -13.14 -5.17 6.19
C LEU A 307 -12.69 -6.47 5.49
N THR A 308 -13.63 -7.26 4.97
CA THR A 308 -13.34 -8.44 4.14
C THR A 308 -12.51 -8.09 2.90
N ARG A 309 -12.80 -6.99 2.21
CA ARG A 309 -12.03 -6.51 1.04
C ARG A 309 -10.63 -6.06 1.41
N THR A 310 -10.44 -5.49 2.60
CA THR A 310 -9.10 -5.18 3.12
C THR A 310 -8.33 -6.45 3.45
N ARG A 311 -8.98 -7.46 4.05
CA ARG A 311 -8.36 -8.76 4.32
C ARG A 311 -8.01 -9.53 3.03
N GLU A 312 -8.83 -9.43 1.98
CA GLU A 312 -8.49 -9.98 0.65
C GLU A 312 -7.20 -9.35 0.10
N LEU A 313 -7.03 -8.04 0.23
CA LEU A 313 -5.79 -7.37 -0.17
C LEU A 313 -4.61 -7.82 0.70
N MET A 314 -4.81 -7.89 2.01
CA MET A 314 -3.80 -8.33 2.97
C MET A 314 -3.29 -9.73 2.67
N ALA A 315 -4.15 -10.64 2.19
CA ALA A 315 -3.76 -11.99 1.79
C ALA A 315 -2.74 -12.04 0.63
N CYS A 316 -2.53 -10.93 -0.09
CA CYS A 316 -1.49 -10.84 -1.12
C CYS A 316 -0.07 -10.76 -0.55
N TRP A 317 0.11 -10.47 0.74
CA TRP A 317 1.41 -10.54 1.44
C TRP A 317 1.76 -11.99 1.85
N ALA A 318 1.47 -12.97 0.98
CA ALA A 318 1.58 -14.40 1.28
C ALA A 318 3.02 -14.85 1.60
N GLU A 319 4.02 -14.12 1.13
CA GLU A 319 5.44 -14.40 1.34
C GLU A 319 6.10 -13.47 2.39
N ALA A 320 5.30 -12.68 3.12
CA ALA A 320 5.81 -11.81 4.17
C ALA A 320 6.30 -12.64 5.37
N GLU A 321 7.33 -12.16 6.05
CA GLU A 321 7.83 -12.80 7.26
C GLU A 321 6.83 -12.71 8.41
N GLU A 322 6.93 -13.65 9.34
CA GLU A 322 6.10 -13.66 10.54
C GLU A 322 6.23 -12.33 11.31
N GLY A 323 5.10 -11.74 11.70
CA GLY A 323 5.06 -10.46 12.41
C GLY A 323 5.32 -9.20 11.57
N TRP A 324 5.48 -9.32 10.24
CA TRP A 324 5.56 -8.15 9.35
C TRP A 324 4.20 -7.53 9.05
N ILE A 325 3.15 -8.35 9.07
CA ILE A 325 1.79 -7.92 8.73
C ILE A 325 0.97 -7.74 10.00
N THR A 326 0.37 -6.56 10.15
CA THR A 326 -0.51 -6.22 11.27
C THR A 326 -1.82 -5.65 10.75
N LEU A 327 -2.90 -5.83 11.50
CA LEU A 327 -4.21 -5.27 11.19
C LEU A 327 -4.73 -4.52 12.41
N HIS A 328 -5.02 -3.23 12.24
CA HIS A 328 -5.76 -2.43 13.21
C HIS A 328 -7.22 -2.30 12.77
N GLU A 329 -8.13 -2.74 13.63
CA GLU A 329 -9.57 -2.66 13.38
C GLU A 329 -10.19 -1.57 14.28
N HIS A 330 -11.02 -0.72 13.69
CA HIS A 330 -11.78 0.27 14.46
C HIS A 330 -13.28 0.09 14.20
N GLY A 331 -14.13 0.51 15.15
CA GLY A 331 -15.59 0.37 15.03
C GLY A 331 -16.27 1.31 14.02
N GLY A 332 -15.50 2.09 13.26
CA GLY A 332 -16.02 3.15 12.38
C GLY A 332 -16.24 2.73 10.92
N GLY A 333 -16.71 3.67 10.12
CA GLY A 333 -16.87 3.54 8.65
C GLY A 333 -15.59 3.85 7.87
N HIS A 334 -15.75 4.38 6.65
CA HIS A 334 -14.65 4.60 5.69
C HIS A 334 -13.82 5.87 5.98
N PHE A 335 -12.94 5.85 6.97
CA PHE A 335 -12.09 6.98 7.32
C PHE A 335 -10.74 6.56 7.92
N VAL A 336 -9.78 7.48 8.01
CA VAL A 336 -8.55 7.27 8.79
C VAL A 336 -8.83 7.58 10.26
N PRO A 337 -8.60 6.64 11.20
CA PRO A 337 -8.91 6.87 12.60
C PRO A 337 -8.18 8.09 13.19
N THR A 338 -8.82 8.74 14.16
CA THR A 338 -8.23 9.89 14.85
C THR A 338 -7.05 9.45 15.72
N TRP A 339 -6.08 10.34 15.94
CA TRP A 339 -4.87 10.06 16.74
C TRP A 339 -5.15 9.93 18.25
N LYS A 340 -5.82 8.85 18.66
CA LYS A 340 -6.21 8.54 20.04
C LYS A 340 -6.32 7.02 20.23
N GLY A 341 -6.31 6.60 21.50
CA GLY A 341 -6.54 5.20 21.90
C GLY A 341 -5.62 4.21 21.20
N GLU A 342 -6.15 3.01 20.96
CA GLU A 342 -5.42 1.89 20.37
C GLU A 342 -4.79 2.22 19.01
N PHE A 343 -5.47 3.00 18.17
CA PHE A 343 -4.92 3.39 16.87
C PHE A 343 -3.61 4.16 16.99
N LYS A 344 -3.55 5.12 17.93
CA LYS A 344 -2.31 5.86 18.21
C LYS A 344 -1.21 4.88 18.65
N ASP A 345 -1.53 4.01 19.59
CA ASP A 345 -0.55 3.12 20.21
C ASP A 345 -0.01 2.10 19.19
N ASP A 346 -0.86 1.58 18.31
CA ASP A 346 -0.48 0.66 17.24
C ASP A 346 0.38 1.35 16.18
N VAL A 347 0.02 2.56 15.74
CA VAL A 347 0.83 3.31 14.76
C VAL A 347 2.19 3.68 15.36
N VAL A 348 2.26 4.12 16.62
CA VAL A 348 3.53 4.41 17.29
C VAL A 348 4.38 3.14 17.39
N ARG A 349 3.80 2.03 17.88
CA ARG A 349 4.51 0.74 17.99
C ARG A 349 5.04 0.29 16.63
N PHE A 350 4.26 0.44 15.56
CA PHE A 350 4.66 0.06 14.22
C PHE A 350 5.79 0.95 13.69
N VAL A 351 5.66 2.27 13.79
CA VAL A 351 6.64 3.25 13.29
C VAL A 351 7.96 3.20 14.06
N ASP A 352 7.92 2.91 15.37
CA ASP A 352 9.12 2.89 16.23
C ASP A 352 10.13 1.79 15.85
N ARG A 353 9.66 0.75 15.15
CA ARG A 353 10.51 -0.29 14.53
C ARG A 353 11.47 0.27 13.46
N PHE A 354 11.23 1.49 12.98
CA PHE A 354 11.99 2.10 11.86
C PHE A 354 12.71 3.40 12.25
N THR A 355 12.38 3.99 13.40
CA THR A 355 13.06 5.21 13.90
C THR A 355 14.31 4.90 14.73
N SER A 356 14.33 3.73 15.38
CA SER A 356 15.44 3.25 16.18
C SER A 356 16.40 2.55 15.22
N GLY A 357 17.69 2.89 15.21
CA GLY A 357 18.68 2.39 14.22
C GLY A 357 18.89 0.87 14.16
N GLU A 358 18.10 0.08 14.88
CA GLU A 358 17.96 -1.35 14.69
C GLU A 358 17.03 -1.61 13.50
N GLY A 359 17.60 -1.68 12.30
CA GLY A 359 16.89 -2.23 11.15
C GLY A 359 16.31 -3.59 11.51
N ILE A 360 15.10 -3.89 11.03
CA ILE A 360 14.52 -5.23 11.10
C ILE A 360 15.57 -6.20 10.55
N LYS A 361 16.05 -7.11 11.42
CA LYS A 361 17.02 -8.15 11.05
C LYS A 361 16.40 -9.01 9.96
N GLY A 362 16.90 -8.93 8.73
CA GLY A 362 16.44 -9.77 7.61
C GLY A 362 16.33 -9.10 6.24
N ARG A 363 17.17 -8.10 5.92
CA ARG A 363 17.31 -7.62 4.53
C ARG A 363 18.40 -8.38 3.80
#